data_AF-A0A7L4IBC1-F1
#
_entry.id   AF-A0A7L4IBC1-F1
#
_cell.length_a   1.000
_cell.length_b   1.000
_cell.length_c   1.000
_cell.angle_alpha   90.00
_cell.angle_beta   90.00
_cell.angle_gamma   90.00
#
_symmetry.space_group_name_H-M   'P 1'
#
loop_
_entity.id
_entity.type
_entity.pdbx_description
1 polymer ?
#
loop_
_entity_poly.entity_id
_entity_poly.type
_entity_poly.pdbx_seq_one_letter_code
_entity_poly.pdbx_strand_id
1 'polypeptide(L)'
;MNLDALFQQIQLTEMQAREKRRLIQQAKFDVNRSYEKVNQIKEELSTAKIKLETKVQHLSEKQFSLEILKKHEDSLEKQKVELINQKSSLLKIFVYAKRKVTEEEDNFSREVTEFNNEYGLTSNRDLLIKKRVKTEINDLENEAALLKNEMELMEHKNVQLNALKLQKNELKQDLFTLQSELKDLEKVIREAERMTKDLEAEKVQVTEKCQTDPECLR
;
A
#
# COMPACT_ATOMS: atom_id res chain seq x y z
N MET A 1 57.94 -22.78 131.98
CA MET A 1 56.62 -22.78 131.31
C MET A 1 55.61 -23.38 132.28
N ASN A 2 54.56 -22.64 132.61
CA ASN A 2 53.45 -23.17 133.40
C ASN A 2 52.63 -24.11 132.50
N LEU A 3 52.28 -25.28 133.04
CA LEU A 3 51.45 -26.29 132.37
C LEU A 3 50.14 -25.67 131.83
N ASP A 4 49.60 -24.69 132.55
CA ASP A 4 48.35 -24.01 132.21
C ASP A 4 48.42 -23.17 130.92
N ALA A 5 49.55 -22.48 130.69
CA ALA A 5 49.77 -21.68 129.47
C ALA A 5 49.93 -22.57 128.23
N LEU A 6 50.56 -23.74 128.40
CA LEU A 6 50.67 -24.75 127.33
C LEU A 6 49.29 -25.33 126.96
N PHE A 7 48.45 -25.62 127.96
CA PHE A 7 47.08 -26.09 127.72
C PHE A 7 46.22 -25.06 126.97
N GLN A 8 46.29 -23.77 127.34
CA GLN A 8 45.58 -22.70 126.63
C GLN A 8 46.06 -22.56 125.17
N GLN A 9 47.36 -22.66 124.92
CA GLN A 9 47.93 -22.61 123.58
C GLN A 9 47.50 -23.81 122.72
N ILE A 10 47.45 -25.01 123.29
CA ILE A 10 46.93 -26.22 122.63
C ILE A 10 45.45 -26.04 122.27
N GLN A 11 44.63 -25.54 123.20
CA GLN A 11 43.21 -25.28 122.96
C GLN A 11 42.99 -24.26 121.83
N LEU A 12 43.72 -23.14 121.84
CA LEU A 12 43.63 -22.13 120.78
C LEU A 12 44.03 -22.69 119.42
N THR A 13 45.12 -23.46 119.36
CA THR A 13 45.63 -24.04 118.12
C THR A 13 44.68 -25.11 117.57
N GLU A 14 44.05 -25.92 118.43
CA GLU A 14 43.04 -26.90 118.03
C GLU A 14 41.76 -26.24 117.52
N MET A 15 41.32 -25.15 118.15
CA MET A 15 40.20 -24.34 117.66
C MET A 15 40.48 -23.74 116.29
N GLN A 16 41.67 -23.16 116.08
CA GLN A 16 42.10 -22.66 114.77
C GLN A 16 42.21 -23.77 113.72
N ALA A 17 42.73 -24.95 114.10
CA ALA A 17 42.82 -26.10 113.21
C ALA A 17 41.44 -26.66 112.83
N ARG A 18 40.48 -26.64 113.77
CA ARG A 18 39.08 -27.01 113.53
C ARG A 18 38.39 -26.04 112.57
N GLU A 19 38.59 -24.74 112.76
CA GLU A 19 38.03 -23.71 111.88
C GLU A 19 38.61 -23.77 110.47
N LYS A 20 39.93 -23.93 110.34
CA LYS A 20 40.59 -24.17 109.04
C LYS A 20 40.07 -25.43 108.35
N ARG A 21 39.87 -26.54 109.09
CA ARG A 21 39.25 -27.76 108.54
C ARG A 21 37.84 -27.51 108.02
N ARG A 22 37.02 -26.73 108.74
CA ARG A 22 35.67 -26.35 108.29
C ARG A 22 35.70 -25.49 107.02
N LEU A 23 36.56 -24.48 106.97
CA LEU A 23 36.71 -23.61 105.79
C LEU A 23 37.19 -24.40 104.56
N ILE A 24 38.15 -25.31 104.72
CA ILE A 24 38.63 -26.19 103.64
C ILE A 24 37.50 -27.10 103.15
N GLN A 25 36.70 -27.68 104.05
CA GLN A 25 35.55 -28.50 103.67
C GLN A 25 34.50 -27.70 102.90
N GLN A 26 34.20 -26.48 103.34
CA GLN A 26 33.28 -25.58 102.64
C GLN A 26 33.81 -25.21 101.25
N ALA A 27 35.09 -24.84 101.14
CA ALA A 27 35.72 -24.53 99.86
C ALA A 27 35.69 -25.74 98.91
N LYS A 28 35.94 -26.96 99.40
CA LYS A 28 35.83 -28.19 98.60
C LYS A 28 34.41 -28.41 98.09
N PHE A 29 33.41 -28.19 98.95
CA PHE A 29 32.00 -28.30 98.55
C PHE A 29 31.64 -27.28 97.47
N ASP A 30 32.03 -26.02 97.64
CA ASP A 30 31.76 -24.95 96.68
C ASP A 30 32.49 -25.17 95.34
N VAL A 31 33.72 -25.68 95.38
CA VAL A 31 34.48 -26.09 94.18
C VAL A 31 33.77 -27.23 93.44
N ASN A 32 33.33 -28.27 94.14
CA ASN A 32 32.60 -29.39 93.52
C ASN A 32 31.29 -28.91 92.89
N ARG A 33 30.53 -28.08 93.61
CA ARG A 33 29.29 -27.48 93.09
C ARG A 33 29.55 -26.61 91.85
N SER A 34 30.65 -25.87 91.84
CA SER A 34 31.04 -25.08 90.66
C SER A 34 31.41 -25.98 89.48
N TYR A 35 32.11 -27.08 89.73
CA TYR A 35 32.49 -28.05 88.69
C TYR A 35 31.25 -28.69 88.05
N GLU A 36 30.27 -29.10 88.85
CA GLU A 36 28.98 -29.62 88.37
C GLU A 36 28.25 -28.61 87.48
N LYS A 37 28.14 -27.35 87.92
CA LYS A 37 27.55 -26.27 87.10
C LYS A 37 28.28 -26.06 85.78
N VAL A 38 29.61 -26.07 85.81
CA VAL A 38 30.43 -25.93 84.60
C VAL A 38 30.17 -27.08 83.63
N ASN A 39 30.03 -28.31 84.11
CA ASN A 39 29.73 -29.46 83.26
C ASN A 39 28.32 -29.37 82.67
N GLN A 40 27.33 -28.98 83.46
CA GLN A 40 25.97 -28.77 82.95
C GLN A 40 25.94 -27.73 81.82
N ILE A 41 26.59 -26.57 82.02
CA ILE A 41 26.67 -25.52 80.99
C ILE A 41 27.40 -26.03 79.74
N LYS A 42 28.44 -26.85 79.88
CA LYS A 42 29.14 -27.45 78.74
C LYS A 42 28.24 -28.38 77.93
N GLU A 43 27.42 -29.20 78.59
CA GLU A 43 26.47 -30.10 77.92
C GLU A 43 25.36 -29.32 77.20
N GLU A 44 24.82 -28.29 77.86
CA GLU A 44 23.83 -27.39 77.26
C GLU A 44 24.42 -26.65 76.05
N LEU A 45 25.65 -26.17 76.14
CA LEU A 45 26.38 -25.52 75.04
C LEU A 45 26.61 -26.49 73.87
N SER A 46 27.03 -27.72 74.15
CA SER A 46 27.21 -28.76 73.13
C SER A 46 25.90 -29.05 72.39
N THR A 47 24.81 -29.22 73.14
CA THR A 47 23.47 -29.45 72.59
C THR A 47 22.99 -28.25 71.75
N ALA A 48 23.21 -27.04 72.23
CA ALA A 48 22.87 -25.81 71.50
C ALA A 48 23.68 -25.68 70.20
N LYS A 49 24.97 -26.05 70.23
CA LYS A 49 25.84 -26.03 69.05
C LYS A 49 25.35 -26.99 67.96
N ILE A 50 24.99 -28.23 68.32
CA ILE A 50 24.43 -29.22 67.38
C ILE A 50 23.09 -28.71 66.79
N LYS A 51 22.21 -28.13 67.62
CA LYS A 51 20.96 -27.52 67.16
C LYS A 51 21.17 -26.33 66.22
N LEU A 52 22.22 -25.54 66.44
CA LEU A 52 22.57 -24.43 65.56
C LEU A 52 23.09 -24.94 64.22
N GLU A 53 24.00 -25.92 64.25
CA GLU A 53 24.60 -26.50 63.05
C GLU A 53 23.56 -27.16 62.14
N THR A 54 22.63 -27.92 62.72
CA THR A 54 21.48 -28.49 61.98
C THR A 54 20.58 -27.43 61.35
N LYS A 55 20.32 -26.31 62.06
CA LYS A 55 19.56 -25.17 61.50
C LYS A 55 20.31 -24.47 60.38
N VAL A 56 21.63 -24.31 60.51
CA VAL A 56 22.48 -23.71 59.46
C VAL A 56 22.46 -24.59 58.22
N GLN A 57 22.63 -25.90 58.36
CA GLN A 57 22.56 -26.84 57.23
C GLN A 57 21.20 -26.75 56.51
N HIS A 58 20.10 -26.80 57.25
CA HIS A 58 18.77 -26.71 56.68
C HIS A 58 18.49 -25.35 56.00
N LEU A 59 19.07 -24.26 56.52
CA LEU A 59 18.99 -22.95 55.86
C LEU A 59 19.73 -22.95 54.51
N SER A 60 20.93 -23.53 54.46
CA SER A 60 21.71 -23.68 53.22
C SER A 60 20.98 -24.52 52.18
N GLU A 61 20.36 -25.64 52.59
CA GLU A 61 19.55 -26.49 51.70
C GLU A 61 18.34 -25.74 51.12
N LYS A 62 17.65 -24.95 51.96
CA LYS A 62 16.55 -24.09 51.51
C LYS A 62 17.01 -23.00 50.54
N GLN A 63 18.14 -22.37 50.81
CA GLN A 63 18.72 -21.35 49.92
C GLN A 63 19.08 -21.94 48.56
N PHE A 64 19.69 -23.13 48.55
CA PHE A 64 20.02 -23.85 47.32
C PHE A 64 18.76 -24.20 46.51
N SER A 65 17.73 -24.71 47.18
CA SER A 65 16.45 -25.04 46.55
C SER A 65 15.77 -23.80 45.96
N LEU A 66 15.83 -22.65 46.67
CA LEU A 66 15.31 -21.38 46.15
C LEU A 66 16.03 -20.94 44.88
N GLU A 67 17.36 -21.10 44.81
CA GLU A 67 18.13 -20.74 43.62
C GLU A 67 17.76 -21.63 42.42
N ILE A 68 17.57 -22.94 42.63
CA ILE A 68 17.09 -23.86 41.60
C ILE A 68 15.70 -23.44 41.10
N LEU A 69 14.78 -23.13 42.02
CA LEU A 69 13.43 -22.70 41.65
C LEU A 69 13.43 -21.42 40.83
N LYS A 70 14.27 -20.43 41.17
CA LYS A 70 14.44 -19.21 40.36
C LYS A 70 14.91 -19.52 38.95
N LYS A 71 15.91 -20.40 38.80
CA LYS A 71 16.40 -20.81 37.46
C LYS A 71 15.31 -21.52 36.65
N HIS A 72 14.47 -22.32 37.31
CA HIS A 72 13.32 -22.95 36.66
C HIS A 72 12.27 -21.92 36.24
N GLU A 73 11.94 -20.96 37.10
CA GLU A 73 11.01 -19.86 36.80
C GLU A 73 11.49 -19.03 35.61
N ASP A 74 12.75 -18.63 35.59
CA ASP A 74 13.36 -17.88 34.48
C ASP A 74 13.30 -18.66 33.16
N SER A 75 13.53 -19.98 33.22
CA SER A 75 13.44 -20.86 32.05
C SER A 75 12.00 -20.98 31.54
N LEU A 76 11.03 -21.12 32.44
CA LEU A 76 9.61 -21.18 32.09
C LEU A 76 9.12 -19.87 31.48
N GLU A 77 9.53 -18.72 32.00
CA GLU A 77 9.14 -17.43 31.42
C GLU A 77 9.72 -17.26 30.01
N LYS A 78 10.97 -17.71 29.76
CA LYS A 78 11.54 -17.74 28.40
C LYS A 78 10.73 -18.64 27.46
N GLN A 79 10.39 -19.85 27.90
CA GLN A 79 9.58 -20.79 27.10
C GLN A 79 8.19 -20.21 26.80
N LYS A 80 7.56 -19.56 27.78
CA LYS A 80 6.26 -18.90 27.61
C LYS A 80 6.31 -17.80 26.56
N VAL A 81 7.33 -16.93 26.60
CA VAL A 81 7.53 -15.89 25.59
C VAL A 81 7.74 -16.52 24.20
N GLU A 82 8.54 -17.57 24.10
CA GLU A 82 8.77 -18.29 22.84
C GLU A 82 7.46 -18.89 22.27
N LEU A 83 6.67 -19.56 23.11
CA LEU A 83 5.37 -20.12 22.72
C LEU A 83 4.38 -19.05 22.25
N ILE A 84 4.36 -17.89 22.91
CA ILE A 84 3.53 -16.75 22.47
C ILE A 84 3.96 -16.26 21.08
N ASN A 85 5.27 -16.16 20.84
CA ASN A 85 5.82 -15.75 19.54
C ASN A 85 5.49 -16.76 18.44
N GLN A 86 5.67 -18.06 18.71
CA GLN A 86 5.31 -19.14 17.80
C GLN A 86 3.81 -19.12 17.47
N LYS A 87 2.95 -18.99 18.49
CA LYS A 87 1.49 -18.86 18.33
C LYS A 87 1.13 -17.67 17.45
N SER A 88 1.75 -16.51 17.67
CA SER A 88 1.50 -15.32 16.86
C SER A 88 1.90 -15.52 15.39
N SER A 89 3.06 -16.14 15.15
CA SER A 89 3.52 -16.46 13.80
C SER A 89 2.59 -17.43 13.08
N LEU A 90 2.22 -18.52 13.75
CA LEU A 90 1.28 -19.52 13.22
C LEU A 90 -0.09 -18.91 12.92
N LEU A 91 -0.59 -18.02 13.78
CA LEU A 91 -1.85 -17.32 13.56
C LEU A 91 -1.79 -16.45 12.29
N LYS A 92 -0.69 -15.74 12.06
CA LYS A 92 -0.50 -14.94 10.82
C LYS A 92 -0.52 -15.83 9.58
N ILE A 93 0.21 -16.95 9.61
CA ILE A 93 0.24 -17.91 8.50
C ILE A 93 -1.16 -18.48 8.25
N PHE A 94 -1.87 -18.87 9.31
CA PHE A 94 -3.22 -19.40 9.21
C PHE A 94 -4.20 -18.40 8.60
N VAL A 95 -4.18 -17.14 9.05
CA VAL A 95 -5.04 -16.08 8.49
C VAL A 95 -4.73 -15.82 7.03
N TYR A 96 -3.45 -15.80 6.65
CA TYR A 96 -3.03 -15.64 5.26
C TYR A 96 -3.49 -16.81 4.39
N ALA A 97 -3.25 -18.06 4.83
CA ALA A 97 -3.67 -19.26 4.12
C ALA A 97 -5.20 -19.32 3.96
N LYS A 98 -5.95 -18.99 5.02
CA LYS A 98 -7.41 -18.94 4.98
C LYS A 98 -7.91 -17.93 3.94
N ARG A 99 -7.30 -16.74 3.90
CA ARG A 99 -7.62 -15.72 2.89
C ARG A 99 -7.33 -16.22 1.47
N LYS A 100 -6.17 -16.87 1.28
CA LYS A 100 -5.81 -17.42 -0.03
C LYS A 100 -6.79 -18.49 -0.50
N VAL A 101 -7.21 -19.39 0.39
CA VAL A 101 -8.23 -20.39 0.06
C VAL A 101 -9.54 -19.73 -0.35
N THR A 102 -10.01 -18.71 0.38
CA THR A 102 -11.24 -18.00 0.00
C THR A 102 -11.10 -17.24 -1.33
N GLU A 103 -9.94 -16.62 -1.58
CA GLU A 103 -9.67 -15.94 -2.85
C GLU A 103 -9.68 -16.91 -4.04
N GLU A 104 -9.06 -18.09 -3.89
CA GLU A 104 -9.04 -19.13 -4.93
C GLU A 104 -10.43 -19.76 -5.12
N GLU A 105 -11.21 -19.98 -4.05
CA GLU A 105 -12.59 -20.48 -4.13
C GLU A 105 -13.51 -19.49 -4.87
N ASP A 106 -13.38 -18.19 -4.57
CA ASP A 106 -14.12 -17.12 -5.26
C ASP A 106 -13.70 -16.99 -6.73
N ASN A 107 -12.41 -17.09 -7.03
CA ASN A 107 -11.90 -17.07 -8.40
C ASN A 107 -12.39 -18.28 -9.19
N PHE A 108 -12.27 -19.49 -8.64
CA PHE A 108 -12.75 -20.71 -9.26
C PHE A 108 -14.26 -20.63 -9.55
N SER A 109 -15.05 -20.19 -8.57
CA SER A 109 -16.50 -20.03 -8.73
C SER A 109 -16.85 -19.03 -9.84
N ARG A 110 -16.08 -17.95 -9.95
CA ARG A 110 -16.22 -16.93 -11.00
C ARG A 110 -15.88 -17.51 -12.37
N GLU A 111 -14.73 -18.17 -12.51
CA GLU A 111 -14.29 -18.81 -13.76
C GLU A 111 -15.28 -19.87 -14.23
N VAL A 112 -15.78 -20.72 -13.33
CA VAL A 112 -16.81 -21.71 -13.65
C VAL A 112 -18.11 -21.03 -14.12
N THR A 113 -18.49 -19.93 -13.48
CA THR A 113 -19.69 -19.17 -13.88
C THR A 113 -19.51 -18.51 -15.24
N GLU A 114 -18.36 -17.88 -15.50
CA GLU A 114 -18.01 -17.27 -16.78
C GLU A 114 -17.99 -18.32 -17.90
N PHE A 115 -17.30 -19.44 -17.69
CA PHE A 115 -17.28 -20.56 -18.62
C PHE A 115 -18.69 -21.09 -18.92
N ASN A 116 -19.50 -21.34 -17.89
CA ASN A 116 -20.86 -21.84 -18.09
C ASN A 116 -21.74 -20.84 -18.86
N ASN A 117 -21.53 -19.54 -18.66
CA ASN A 117 -22.24 -18.49 -19.39
C ASN A 117 -21.75 -18.37 -20.85
N GLU A 118 -20.45 -18.48 -21.09
CA GLU A 118 -19.83 -18.40 -22.42
C GLU A 118 -20.34 -19.54 -23.32
N TYR A 119 -20.38 -20.75 -22.79
CA TYR A 119 -20.82 -21.94 -23.53
C TYR A 119 -22.32 -22.24 -23.38
N GLY A 120 -23.06 -21.40 -22.64
CA GLY A 120 -24.50 -21.55 -22.43
C GLY A 120 -24.87 -22.91 -21.80
N LEU A 121 -24.03 -23.39 -20.87
CA LEU A 121 -24.25 -24.62 -20.09
C LEU A 121 -25.21 -24.41 -18.92
N THR A 122 -25.56 -23.16 -18.64
CA THR A 122 -26.51 -22.75 -17.61
C THR A 122 -27.96 -22.93 -18.07
N SER A 123 -28.87 -23.19 -17.12
CA SER A 123 -30.32 -23.32 -17.37
C SER A 123 -30.99 -22.06 -17.93
N ASN A 124 -30.28 -20.92 -17.93
CA ASN A 124 -30.75 -19.64 -18.47
C ASN A 124 -30.20 -19.34 -19.88
N ARG A 125 -29.63 -20.34 -20.58
CA ARG A 125 -29.10 -20.25 -21.95
C ARG A 125 -30.01 -19.47 -22.89
N ASP A 126 -31.28 -19.86 -22.99
CA ASP A 126 -32.23 -19.23 -23.92
C ASP A 126 -32.42 -17.74 -23.62
N LEU A 127 -32.39 -17.37 -22.34
CA LEU A 127 -32.53 -15.99 -21.87
C LEU A 127 -31.30 -15.15 -22.25
N LEU A 128 -30.10 -15.72 -22.10
CA LEU A 128 -28.84 -15.09 -22.49
C LEU A 128 -28.72 -14.92 -24.00
N ILE A 129 -29.04 -15.96 -24.78
CA ILE A 129 -29.05 -15.90 -26.25
C ILE A 129 -30.04 -14.84 -26.70
N LYS A 130 -31.28 -14.84 -26.17
CA LYS A 130 -32.29 -13.84 -26.52
C LYS A 130 -31.84 -12.41 -26.22
N LYS A 131 -31.14 -12.19 -25.09
CA LYS A 131 -30.59 -10.88 -24.75
C LYS A 131 -29.49 -10.46 -25.73
N ARG A 132 -28.56 -11.36 -26.06
CA ARG A 132 -27.45 -11.09 -27.02
C ARG A 132 -27.98 -10.79 -28.41
N VAL A 133 -28.91 -11.61 -28.90
CA VAL A 133 -29.56 -11.39 -30.21
C VAL A 133 -30.28 -10.05 -30.23
N LYS A 134 -30.97 -9.67 -29.14
CA LYS A 134 -31.66 -8.38 -29.05
C LYS A 134 -30.68 -7.19 -29.10
N THR A 135 -29.55 -7.27 -28.38
CA THR A 135 -28.54 -6.20 -28.43
C THR A 135 -27.92 -6.09 -29.82
N GLU A 136 -27.60 -7.22 -30.44
CA GLU A 136 -26.96 -7.23 -31.76
C GLU A 136 -27.90 -6.76 -32.87
N ILE A 137 -29.19 -7.09 -32.80
CA ILE A 137 -30.21 -6.52 -33.70
C ILE A 137 -30.29 -5.01 -33.54
N ASN A 138 -30.33 -4.49 -32.30
CA ASN A 138 -30.38 -3.05 -32.06
C ASN A 138 -29.14 -2.33 -32.62
N ASP A 139 -27.95 -2.92 -32.47
CA ASP A 139 -26.71 -2.34 -32.99
C ASP A 139 -26.72 -2.30 -34.53
N LEU A 140 -27.13 -3.39 -35.17
CA LEU A 140 -27.27 -3.45 -36.64
C LEU A 140 -28.35 -2.49 -37.17
N GLU A 141 -29.48 -2.34 -36.47
CA GLU A 141 -30.52 -1.37 -36.83
C GLU A 141 -30.00 0.07 -36.76
N ASN A 142 -29.20 0.39 -35.74
CA ASN A 142 -28.57 1.71 -35.61
C ASN A 142 -27.55 1.96 -36.73
N GLU A 143 -26.71 0.98 -37.06
CA GLU A 143 -25.76 1.09 -38.18
C GLU A 143 -26.48 1.25 -39.52
N ALA A 144 -27.55 0.48 -39.76
CA ALA A 144 -28.36 0.60 -40.97
C ALA A 144 -29.01 1.99 -41.08
N ALA A 145 -29.47 2.56 -39.97
CA ALA A 145 -30.04 3.91 -39.96
C ALA A 145 -28.99 4.98 -40.28
N LEU A 146 -27.77 4.85 -39.74
CA LEU A 146 -26.65 5.76 -40.05
C LEU A 146 -26.28 5.68 -41.53
N LEU A 147 -26.12 4.48 -42.08
CA LEU A 147 -25.80 4.26 -43.49
C LEU A 147 -26.89 4.83 -44.41
N LYS A 148 -28.16 4.65 -44.05
CA LYS A 148 -29.28 5.21 -44.82
C LYS A 148 -29.21 6.73 -44.89
N ASN A 149 -28.96 7.40 -43.76
CA ASN A 149 -28.82 8.86 -43.71
C ASN A 149 -27.62 9.33 -44.55
N GLU A 150 -26.50 8.61 -44.52
CA GLU A 150 -25.34 8.93 -45.35
C GLU A 150 -25.62 8.78 -46.85
N MET A 151 -26.34 7.72 -47.23
CA MET A 151 -26.78 7.51 -48.62
C MET A 151 -27.70 8.65 -49.09
N GLU A 152 -28.68 9.05 -48.29
CA GLU A 152 -29.58 10.17 -48.63
C GLU A 152 -28.81 11.49 -48.80
N LEU A 153 -27.80 11.73 -47.96
CA LEU A 153 -26.94 12.91 -48.06
C LEU A 153 -26.05 12.90 -49.31
N MET A 154 -25.54 11.73 -49.67
CA MET A 154 -24.80 11.51 -50.92
C MET A 154 -25.68 11.72 -52.16
N GLU A 155 -26.91 11.18 -52.15
CA GLU A 155 -27.90 11.35 -53.23
C GLU A 155 -28.18 12.85 -53.45
N HIS A 156 -28.47 13.59 -52.37
CA HIS A 156 -28.74 15.02 -52.44
C HIS A 156 -27.52 15.81 -52.97
N LYS A 157 -26.31 15.50 -52.49
CA LYS A 157 -25.07 16.10 -53.00
C LYS A 157 -24.85 15.80 -54.49
N ASN A 158 -25.17 14.58 -54.94
CA ASN A 158 -25.05 14.20 -56.34
C ASN A 158 -26.02 14.98 -57.23
N VAL A 159 -27.27 15.17 -56.77
CA VAL A 159 -28.25 16.02 -57.46
C VAL A 159 -27.74 17.45 -57.58
N GLN A 160 -27.22 18.04 -56.49
CA GLN A 160 -26.63 19.38 -56.51
C GLN A 160 -25.43 19.49 -57.46
N LEU A 161 -24.54 18.49 -57.44
CA LEU A 161 -23.37 18.43 -58.33
C LEU A 161 -23.78 18.39 -59.80
N ASN A 162 -24.80 17.59 -60.14
CA ASN A 162 -25.33 17.52 -61.50
C ASN A 162 -25.95 18.86 -61.94
N ALA A 163 -26.68 19.55 -61.06
CA ALA A 163 -27.22 20.87 -61.34
C ALA A 163 -26.10 21.91 -61.59
N LEU A 164 -25.06 21.94 -60.75
CA LEU A 164 -23.89 22.80 -60.94
C LEU A 164 -23.14 22.50 -62.24
N LYS A 165 -23.04 21.21 -62.62
CA LYS A 165 -22.42 20.79 -63.87
C LYS A 165 -23.20 21.29 -65.10
N LEU A 166 -24.53 21.30 -65.03
CA LEU A 166 -25.38 21.85 -66.08
C LEU A 166 -25.17 23.36 -66.21
N GLN A 167 -25.27 24.11 -65.11
CA GLN A 167 -25.03 25.57 -65.08
C GLN A 167 -23.64 25.94 -65.61
N LYS A 168 -22.61 25.17 -65.24
CA LYS A 168 -21.25 25.36 -65.76
C LYS A 168 -21.20 25.21 -67.28
N ASN A 169 -21.92 24.25 -67.85
CA ASN A 169 -21.95 24.04 -69.29
C ASN A 169 -22.71 25.16 -70.02
N GLU A 170 -23.82 25.64 -69.46
CA GLU A 170 -24.57 26.79 -69.96
C GLU A 170 -23.69 28.05 -69.98
N LEU A 171 -23.08 28.41 -68.85
CA LEU A 171 -22.16 29.55 -68.77
C LEU A 171 -20.98 29.43 -69.75
N LYS A 172 -20.50 28.21 -70.01
CA LYS A 172 -19.44 27.98 -71.00
C LYS A 172 -19.92 28.25 -72.42
N GLN A 173 -21.15 27.87 -72.76
CA GLN A 173 -21.76 28.21 -74.05
C GLN A 173 -21.95 29.72 -74.19
N ASP A 174 -22.52 30.38 -73.18
CA ASP A 174 -22.70 31.83 -73.17
C ASP A 174 -21.37 32.59 -73.37
N LEU A 175 -20.31 32.12 -72.72
CA LEU A 175 -18.96 32.68 -72.86
C LEU A 175 -18.43 32.54 -74.29
N PHE A 176 -18.65 31.39 -74.95
CA PHE A 176 -18.28 31.23 -76.36
C PHE A 176 -19.08 32.15 -77.29
N THR A 177 -20.38 32.32 -77.02
CA THR A 177 -21.24 33.23 -77.78
C THR A 177 -20.73 34.67 -77.65
N LEU A 178 -20.50 35.15 -76.43
CA LEU A 178 -19.95 36.48 -76.16
C LEU A 178 -18.57 36.70 -76.80
N GLN A 179 -17.70 35.69 -76.80
CA GLN A 179 -16.41 35.76 -77.49
C GLN A 179 -16.56 35.90 -79.00
N SER A 180 -17.54 35.22 -79.60
CA SER A 180 -17.84 35.35 -81.03
C SER A 180 -18.37 36.75 -81.34
N GLU A 181 -19.34 37.23 -80.57
CA GLU A 181 -19.92 38.57 -80.71
C GLU A 181 -18.86 39.67 -80.58
N LEU A 182 -17.96 39.54 -79.59
CA LEU A 182 -16.86 40.48 -79.39
C LEU A 182 -15.92 40.51 -80.60
N LYS A 183 -15.59 39.34 -81.18
CA LYS A 183 -14.75 39.23 -82.38
C LYS A 183 -15.42 39.87 -83.61
N ASP A 184 -16.73 39.68 -83.76
CA ASP A 184 -17.51 40.31 -84.82
C ASP A 184 -17.55 41.83 -84.65
N LEU A 185 -17.75 42.32 -83.42
CA LEU A 185 -17.75 43.74 -83.11
C LEU A 185 -16.38 44.38 -83.36
N GLU A 186 -15.30 43.72 -82.97
CA GLU A 186 -13.93 44.15 -83.29
C GLU A 186 -13.68 44.24 -84.80
N LYS A 187 -14.27 43.33 -85.59
CA LYS A 187 -14.19 43.38 -87.05
C LYS A 187 -14.92 44.60 -87.60
N VAL A 188 -16.13 44.87 -87.12
CA VAL A 188 -16.92 46.06 -87.48
C VAL A 188 -16.16 47.34 -87.11
N ILE A 189 -15.52 47.40 -85.93
CA ILE A 189 -14.69 48.55 -85.53
C ILE A 189 -13.53 48.74 -86.50
N ARG A 190 -12.77 47.68 -86.84
CA ARG A 190 -11.66 47.76 -87.80
C ARG A 190 -12.11 48.22 -89.19
N GLU A 191 -13.30 47.79 -89.63
CA GLU A 191 -13.89 48.23 -90.90
C GLU A 191 -14.30 49.70 -90.85
N ALA A 192 -14.95 50.15 -89.77
CA ALA A 192 -15.31 51.54 -89.56
C ALA A 192 -14.07 52.46 -89.46
N GLU A 193 -13.01 52.04 -88.77
CA GLU A 193 -11.72 52.74 -88.72
C GLU A 193 -11.10 52.89 -90.11
N ARG A 194 -11.14 51.83 -90.94
CA ARG A 194 -10.64 51.89 -92.32
C ARG A 194 -11.46 52.85 -93.17
N MET A 195 -12.79 52.71 -93.13
CA MET A 195 -13.71 53.58 -93.86
C MET A 195 -13.54 55.05 -93.46
N THR A 196 -13.32 55.32 -92.18
CA THR A 196 -13.03 56.67 -91.67
C THR A 196 -11.72 57.22 -92.25
N LYS A 197 -10.65 56.41 -92.29
CA LYS A 197 -9.38 56.80 -92.91
C LYS A 197 -9.50 57.05 -94.42
N ASP A 198 -10.26 56.22 -95.12
CA ASP A 198 -10.50 56.37 -96.56
C ASP A 198 -11.25 57.68 -96.85
N LEU A 199 -12.29 58.00 -96.05
CA LEU A 199 -13.03 59.27 -96.14
C LEU A 199 -12.17 60.48 -95.76
N GLU A 200 -11.27 60.37 -94.78
CA GLU A 200 -10.29 61.42 -94.45
C GLU A 200 -9.31 61.65 -95.60
N ALA A 201 -8.81 60.59 -96.24
CA ALA A 201 -7.95 60.70 -97.42
C ALA A 201 -8.70 61.31 -98.62
N GLU A 202 -9.94 60.91 -98.86
CA GLU A 202 -10.79 61.50 -99.90
C GLU A 202 -11.05 62.99 -99.64
N LYS A 203 -11.32 63.37 -98.38
CA LYS A 203 -11.46 64.78 -97.99
C LYS A 203 -10.19 65.58 -98.33
N VAL A 204 -9.00 65.05 -98.06
CA VAL A 204 -7.71 65.68 -98.43
C VAL A 204 -7.60 65.81 -99.96
N GLN A 205 -7.95 64.77 -100.71
CA GLN A 205 -7.89 64.75 -102.17
C GLN A 205 -8.90 65.71 -102.83
N VAL A 206 -10.08 65.92 -102.24
CA VAL A 206 -11.07 66.93 -102.68
C VAL A 206 -10.55 68.34 -102.41
N THR A 207 -9.90 68.59 -101.26
CA THR A 207 -9.24 69.87 -101.01
C THR A 207 -8.06 70.15 -101.96
N GLU A 208 -7.35 69.12 -102.44
CA GLU A 208 -6.29 69.26 -103.47
C GLU A 208 -6.85 69.44 -104.90
N LYS A 209 -7.96 68.78 -105.25
CA LYS A 209 -8.66 69.01 -106.53
C LYS A 209 -9.18 70.44 -106.67
N CYS A 210 -9.65 71.06 -105.58
CA CYS A 210 -10.01 72.49 -105.60
C CYS A 210 -8.81 73.42 -105.87
N GLN A 211 -7.57 72.97 -105.68
CA GLN A 211 -6.36 73.75 -106.02
C GLN A 211 -5.85 73.49 -107.45
N THR A 212 -6.38 72.50 -108.18
CA THR A 212 -5.94 72.12 -109.53
C THR A 212 -7.05 72.14 -110.59
N ASP A 213 -8.24 72.63 -110.24
CA ASP A 213 -9.34 72.91 -111.17
C ASP A 213 -9.18 74.31 -111.82
N PRO A 214 -9.12 74.42 -113.17
CA PRO A 214 -8.85 75.70 -113.87
C PRO A 214 -9.91 76.80 -113.71
N GLU A 215 -11.03 76.57 -113.02
CA GLU A 215 -12.09 77.56 -112.80
C GLU A 215 -12.14 78.18 -111.39
N CYS A 216 -11.30 77.74 -110.43
CA CYS A 216 -11.39 78.18 -109.03
C CYS A 216 -10.25 79.06 -108.50
N LEU A 217 -9.45 79.71 -109.36
CA LEU A 217 -8.59 80.84 -108.99
C LEU A 217 -8.71 82.00 -109.98
N ARG A 218 -9.67 82.88 -109.66
CA ARG A 218 -9.47 84.33 -109.61
C ARG A 218 -8.85 84.68 -108.27
#